data_AF-K1RVT5-F1
#
_entry.id   AF-K1RVT5-F1
#
_cell.length_a   1.000
_cell.length_b   1.000
_cell.length_c   1.000
_cell.angle_alpha   90.00
_cell.angle_beta   90.00
_cell.angle_gamma   90.00
#
_symmetry.space_group_name_H-M   'P 1'
#
loop_
_entity.id
_entity.type
_entity.pdbx_description
1 polymer ?
#
loop_
_entity_poly.entity_id
_entity_poly.type
_entity_poly.pdbx_seq_one_letter_code
_entity_poly.pdbx_strand_id
1 'polypeptide(L)'
;MRLDCNSREFEYFPFEPKGYKLCLVNSKVKHELAGSPYNDRRNSCENVVKHIAAKHPEAKFETLRDCTWEQLEEVHAEVGEEDYSRAHFVLGEKDRVLAVCDALEKGDYETVGQKMYETHHGLSKEYE
;
A
#
# COMPACT_ATOMS: atom_id res chain seq x y z
N MET A 1 -5.91 14.44 4.52
CA MET A 1 -5.42 14.78 3.16
C MET A 1 -5.07 13.47 2.47
N ARG A 2 -5.57 13.27 1.25
CA ARG A 2 -5.12 12.21 0.34
C ARG A 2 -4.21 12.85 -0.71
N LEU A 3 -3.07 12.23 -0.99
CA LEU A 3 -2.13 12.66 -2.03
C LEU A 3 -1.99 11.51 -3.05
N ASP A 4 -2.30 11.77 -4.31
CA ASP A 4 -1.92 10.85 -5.40
C ASP A 4 -0.44 11.10 -5.72
N CYS A 5 0.41 10.13 -5.40
CA CYS A 5 1.87 10.26 -5.59
C CYS A 5 2.31 10.22 -7.06
N ASN A 6 1.43 9.83 -7.98
CA ASN A 6 1.70 9.84 -9.42
C ASN A 6 1.42 11.22 -10.03
N SER A 7 0.20 11.74 -9.83
CA SER A 7 -0.20 13.06 -10.39
C SER A 7 0.23 14.25 -9.52
N ARG A 8 0.53 14.01 -8.24
CA ARG A 8 0.76 15.01 -7.17
C ARG A 8 -0.47 15.82 -6.80
N GLU A 9 -1.64 15.42 -7.27
CA GLU A 9 -2.91 16.01 -6.85
C GLU A 9 -3.23 15.59 -5.43
N PHE A 10 -3.86 16.50 -4.68
CA PHE A 10 -4.24 16.23 -3.30
C PHE A 10 -5.62 16.80 -3.00
N GLU A 11 -6.23 16.19 -1.99
CA GLU A 11 -7.58 16.53 -1.54
C GLU A 11 -7.64 16.47 -0.02
N TYR A 12 -8.39 17.40 0.57
CA TYR A 12 -8.63 17.42 2.00
C TYR A 12 -9.89 16.64 2.34
N PHE A 13 -9.79 15.84 3.39
CA PHE A 13 -10.88 15.05 3.93
C PHE A 13 -11.18 15.53 5.35
N PRO A 14 -12.46 15.55 5.76
CA PRO A 14 -12.82 15.93 7.12
C PRO A 14 -12.19 14.97 8.12
N PHE A 15 -11.69 15.52 9.23
CA PHE A 15 -11.13 14.73 10.32
C PHE A 15 -11.69 15.23 11.64
N GLU A 16 -12.86 14.70 12.01
CA GLU A 16 -13.60 14.99 13.23
C GLU A 16 -13.91 13.70 14.00
N PRO A 17 -12.91 13.07 14.64
CA PRO A 17 -13.06 11.79 15.36
C PRO A 17 -13.90 11.94 16.64
N LYS A 18 -15.22 12.11 16.52
CA LYS A 18 -16.15 12.28 17.65
C LYS A 18 -16.18 11.00 18.49
N GLY A 19 -15.83 11.12 19.77
CA GLY A 19 -15.73 9.98 20.68
C GLY A 19 -14.39 9.23 20.62
N TYR A 20 -13.48 9.61 19.72
CA TYR A 20 -12.17 9.00 19.55
C TYR A 20 -11.04 10.02 19.77
N LYS A 21 -9.82 9.52 19.95
CA LYS A 21 -8.60 10.34 20.00
C LYS A 21 -7.51 9.70 19.16
N LEU A 22 -6.77 10.52 18.42
CA LEU A 22 -5.55 10.08 17.76
C LEU A 22 -4.40 10.12 18.77
N CYS A 23 -3.77 8.97 19.01
CA CYS A 23 -2.65 8.83 19.92
C CYS A 23 -1.40 8.40 19.14
N LEU A 24 -0.32 9.20 19.25
CA LEU A 24 0.99 8.82 18.73
C LEU A 24 1.77 8.08 19.81
N VAL A 25 2.11 6.81 19.57
CA VAL A 25 2.86 5.97 20.51
C VAL A 25 4.25 5.73 19.95
N ASN A 26 5.27 6.03 20.76
CA ASN A 26 6.68 5.83 20.40
C ASN A 26 7.24 4.61 21.16
N SER A 27 7.66 3.57 20.44
CA SER A 27 8.20 2.33 21.02
C SER A 27 9.51 2.54 21.81
N LYS A 28 10.21 3.66 21.58
CA LYS A 28 11.53 3.99 22.15
C LYS A 28 12.65 3.00 21.80
N VAL A 29 12.39 2.02 20.92
CA VAL A 29 13.40 1.09 20.43
C VAL A 29 14.15 1.72 19.25
N LYS A 30 15.48 1.61 19.25
CA LYS A 30 16.34 2.02 18.14
C LYS A 30 16.82 0.79 17.41
N HIS A 31 16.32 0.57 16.20
CA HIS A 31 16.94 -0.35 15.25
C HIS A 31 17.90 0.47 14.39
N GLU A 32 19.16 0.04 14.24
CA GLU A 32 20.03 0.60 13.21
C GLU A 32 19.44 0.22 11.85
N LEU A 33 18.94 1.22 11.12
CA LEU A 33 18.56 1.07 9.72
C LEU A 33 19.83 0.94 8.87
N ALA A 34 20.49 -0.21 8.98
CA ALA A 34 21.58 -0.59 8.09
C ALA A 34 21.01 -0.90 6.70
N GLY A 35 20.69 0.15 5.93
CA GLY A 35 20.71 0.26 4.47
C GLY A 35 20.02 -0.74 3.52
N SER A 36 19.59 -1.93 3.93
CA SER A 36 19.15 -3.00 3.01
C SER A 36 17.63 -3.13 2.88
N PRO A 37 16.85 -3.28 3.98
CA PRO A 37 15.49 -3.83 3.86
C PRO A 37 14.50 -2.95 3.08
N TYR A 38 14.69 -1.63 3.09
CA TYR A 38 13.85 -0.73 2.31
C TYR A 38 14.08 -0.88 0.80
N ASN A 39 15.35 -0.98 0.39
CA ASN A 39 15.70 -1.14 -1.02
C ASN A 39 15.25 -2.52 -1.52
N ASP A 40 15.34 -3.55 -0.69
CA ASP A 40 14.88 -4.90 -1.01
C ASP A 40 13.37 -4.91 -1.30
N ARG A 41 12.55 -4.30 -0.43
CA ARG A 41 11.11 -4.12 -0.66
C ARG A 41 10.79 -3.36 -1.95
N ARG A 42 11.54 -2.29 -2.23
CA ARG A 42 11.39 -1.52 -3.46
C ARG A 42 11.70 -2.38 -4.69
N ASN A 43 12.82 -3.09 -4.66
CA ASN A 43 13.26 -3.97 -5.75
C ASN A 43 12.24 -5.08 -6.03
N SER A 44 11.64 -5.65 -4.97
CA SER A 44 10.55 -6.62 -5.09
C SER A 44 9.38 -6.08 -5.90
N CYS A 45 8.88 -4.88 -5.55
CA CYS A 45 7.78 -4.26 -6.28
C CYS A 45 8.15 -3.94 -7.74
N GLU A 46 9.36 -3.42 -7.97
CA GLU A 46 9.86 -3.14 -9.32
C GLU A 46 10.02 -4.42 -10.15
N ASN A 47 10.37 -5.55 -9.54
CA ASN A 47 10.47 -6.83 -10.22
C ASN A 47 9.10 -7.33 -10.72
N VAL A 48 8.06 -7.23 -9.89
CA VAL A 48 6.70 -7.59 -10.29
C VAL A 48 6.21 -6.72 -11.45
N VAL A 49 6.42 -5.40 -11.37
CA VAL A 49 6.06 -4.47 -12.45
C VAL A 49 6.71 -4.85 -13.77
N LYS A 50 7.98 -5.31 -13.77
CA LYS A 50 8.67 -5.75 -14.98
C LYS A 50 8.05 -7.00 -15.61
N HIS A 51 7.63 -7.96 -14.79
CA HIS A 51 6.95 -9.17 -15.29
C HIS A 51 5.60 -8.83 -15.91
N ILE A 52 4.83 -7.96 -15.26
CA ILE A 52 3.55 -7.46 -15.79
C ILE A 52 3.78 -6.73 -17.12
N ALA A 53 4.75 -5.80 -17.17
CA ALA A 53 5.06 -5.05 -18.38
C ALA A 53 5.51 -5.95 -19.55
N ALA A 54 6.21 -7.05 -19.27
CA ALA A 54 6.62 -8.00 -20.30
C ALA A 54 5.44 -8.78 -20.92
N LYS A 55 4.37 -9.02 -20.15
CA LYS A 55 3.15 -9.68 -20.62
C LYS A 55 2.18 -8.76 -21.37
N HIS A 56 2.22 -7.46 -21.06
CA HIS A 56 1.31 -6.45 -21.60
C HIS A 56 2.07 -5.35 -22.37
N PRO A 57 2.74 -5.67 -23.50
CA PRO A 57 3.53 -4.70 -24.25
C PRO A 57 2.70 -3.56 -24.88
N GLU A 58 1.38 -3.73 -24.96
CA GLU A 58 0.43 -2.72 -25.43
C GLU A 58 0.20 -1.57 -24.43
N ALA A 59 0.57 -1.76 -23.17
CA ALA A 59 0.38 -0.79 -22.09
C ALA A 59 1.70 -0.45 -21.40
N LYS A 60 1.71 0.70 -20.72
CA LYS A 60 2.90 1.20 -20.02
C LYS A 60 2.70 1.01 -18.51
N PHE A 61 3.63 0.29 -17.88
CA PHE A 61 3.67 0.08 -16.44
C PHE A 61 4.99 0.61 -15.90
N GLU A 62 4.93 1.67 -15.08
CA GLU A 62 6.10 2.25 -14.42
C GLU A 62 6.15 1.86 -12.95
N THR A 63 4.97 1.69 -12.33
CA THR A 63 4.85 1.32 -10.92
C THR A 63 3.63 0.42 -10.69
N LEU A 64 3.50 -0.15 -9.49
CA LEU A 64 2.30 -0.90 -9.11
C LEU A 64 1.01 -0.06 -9.15
N ARG A 65 1.09 1.28 -9.22
CA ARG A 65 -0.07 2.16 -9.40
C ARG A 65 -0.78 1.93 -10.74
N ASP A 66 -0.03 1.48 -11.74
CA ASP A 66 -0.48 1.24 -13.11
C ASP A 66 -1.07 -0.18 -13.27
N CYS A 67 -0.86 -1.05 -12.27
CA CYS A 67 -1.24 -2.45 -12.32
C CYS A 67 -2.66 -2.70 -11.76
N THR A 68 -3.28 -3.79 -12.20
CA THR A 68 -4.54 -4.33 -11.67
C THR A 68 -4.32 -5.64 -10.91
N TRP A 69 -5.35 -6.08 -10.18
CA TRP A 69 -5.32 -7.34 -9.44
C TRP A 69 -5.16 -8.54 -10.37
N GLU A 70 -5.82 -8.51 -11.52
CA GLU A 70 -5.76 -9.56 -12.53
C GLU A 70 -4.33 -9.69 -13.09
N GLN A 71 -3.69 -8.56 -13.39
CA GLN A 71 -2.31 -8.53 -13.90
C GLN A 71 -1.31 -9.05 -12.86
N LEU A 72 -1.54 -8.77 -11.57
CA LEU A 72 -0.72 -9.30 -10.49
C LEU A 72 -0.86 -10.82 -10.37
N GLU A 73 -2.09 -11.34 -10.44
CA GLU A 73 -2.37 -12.78 -10.41
C GLU A 73 -1.74 -13.50 -11.62
N GLU A 74 -1.79 -12.89 -12.81
CA GLU A 74 -1.20 -13.45 -14.02
C GLU A 74 0.30 -13.72 -13.92
N VAL A 75 1.03 -12.96 -13.10
CA VAL A 75 2.48 -13.12 -12.92
C VAL A 75 2.84 -13.87 -11.64
N HIS A 76 1.87 -14.29 -10.81
CA HIS A 76 2.14 -14.92 -9.51
C HIS A 76 3.10 -16.11 -9.62
N ALA A 77 2.88 -16.99 -10.61
CA ALA A 77 3.73 -18.17 -10.83
C ALA A 77 5.12 -17.85 -11.40
N GLU A 78 5.38 -16.61 -11.82
CA GLU A 78 6.61 -16.18 -12.49
C GLU A 78 7.51 -15.33 -11.58
N VAL A 79 6.95 -14.75 -10.52
CA VAL A 79 7.69 -13.99 -9.52
C VAL A 79 7.90 -14.80 -8.25
N GLY A 80 8.85 -14.39 -7.40
CA GLY A 80 9.02 -15.00 -6.08
C GLY A 80 7.81 -14.71 -5.18
N GLU A 81 7.47 -15.64 -4.28
CA GLU A 81 6.36 -15.47 -3.33
C GLU A 81 6.52 -14.20 -2.46
N GLU A 82 7.76 -13.86 -2.09
CA GLU A 82 8.07 -12.62 -1.37
C GLU A 82 7.74 -11.38 -2.20
N ASP A 83 8.10 -11.37 -3.48
CA ASP A 83 7.81 -10.27 -4.39
C ASP A 83 6.31 -10.12 -4.62
N TYR A 84 5.62 -11.25 -4.81
CA TYR A 84 4.16 -11.29 -4.95
C TYR A 84 3.48 -10.74 -3.70
N SER A 85 3.81 -11.24 -2.52
CA SER A 85 3.23 -10.81 -1.25
C SER A 85 3.43 -9.30 -1.02
N ARG A 86 4.62 -8.78 -1.32
CA ARG A 86 4.90 -7.34 -1.22
C ARG A 86 4.09 -6.51 -2.21
N ALA A 87 4.00 -6.95 -3.46
CA ALA A 87 3.21 -6.25 -4.47
C ALA A 87 1.70 -6.31 -4.19
N HIS A 88 1.20 -7.46 -3.73
CA HIS A 88 -0.18 -7.68 -3.29
C HIS A 88 -0.54 -6.71 -2.15
N PHE A 89 0.32 -6.61 -1.14
CA PHE A 89 0.13 -5.66 -0.05
C PHE A 89 0.04 -4.22 -0.55
N VAL A 90 0.97 -3.79 -1.42
CA VAL A 90 1.02 -2.42 -1.95
C VAL A 90 -0.21 -2.10 -2.82
N LEU A 91 -0.65 -3.05 -3.65
CA LEU A 91 -1.86 -2.88 -4.46
C LEU A 91 -3.10 -2.78 -3.57
N GLY A 92 -3.15 -3.57 -2.49
CA GLY A 92 -4.18 -3.49 -1.46
C GLY A 92 -4.16 -2.19 -0.65
N GLU A 93 -2.99 -1.61 -0.38
CA GLU A 93 -2.89 -0.33 0.32
C GLU A 93 -3.51 0.81 -0.47
N LYS A 94 -3.35 0.82 -1.81
CA LYS A 94 -4.01 1.78 -2.69
C LYS A 94 -5.52 1.76 -2.46
N ASP A 95 -6.13 0.58 -2.47
CA ASP A 95 -7.57 0.41 -2.30
C ASP A 95 -8.01 0.72 -0.86
N ARG A 96 -7.21 0.36 0.15
CA ARG A 96 -7.48 0.69 1.56
C ARG A 96 -7.48 2.20 1.80
N VAL A 97 -6.55 2.94 1.21
CA VAL A 97 -6.52 4.41 1.33
C VAL A 97 -7.80 5.03 0.74
N LEU A 98 -8.26 4.54 -0.41
CA LEU A 98 -9.53 5.01 -1.00
C LEU A 98 -10.72 4.70 -0.07
N ALA A 99 -10.78 3.49 0.48
CA ALA A 99 -11.83 3.11 1.43
C ALA A 99 -11.81 3.97 2.71
N VAL A 100 -10.64 4.32 3.24
CA VAL A 100 -10.51 5.25 4.38
C VAL A 100 -11.01 6.64 4.02
N CYS A 101 -10.73 7.13 2.82
CA CYS A 101 -11.22 8.43 2.36
C CYS A 101 -12.75 8.46 2.33
N ASP A 102 -13.38 7.46 1.72
CA ASP A 102 -14.85 7.33 1.69
C ASP A 102 -15.46 7.22 3.09
N ALA A 103 -14.79 6.50 4.01
CA ALA A 103 -15.23 6.37 5.39
C ALA A 103 -15.13 7.70 6.16
N LEU A 104 -14.06 8.48 5.95
CA LEU A 104 -13.89 9.80 6.55
C LEU A 104 -14.99 10.78 6.11
N GLU A 105 -15.36 10.80 4.82
CA GLU A 105 -16.46 11.63 4.33
C GLU A 105 -17.80 11.31 5.01
N LYS A 106 -18.02 10.05 5.37
CA LYS A 106 -19.23 9.56 6.05
C LYS A 106 -19.15 9.69 7.58
N GLY A 107 -18.00 10.08 8.13
CA GLY A 107 -17.75 10.06 9.57
C GLY A 107 -17.72 8.66 10.19
N ASP A 108 -17.48 7.62 9.38
CA ASP A 108 -17.43 6.22 9.80
C ASP A 108 -16.04 5.85 10.36
N TYR A 109 -15.81 6.26 11.60
CA TYR A 109 -14.54 6.01 12.29
C TYR A 109 -14.31 4.55 12.70
N GLU A 110 -15.35 3.72 12.74
CA GLU A 110 -15.21 2.27 12.95
C GLU A 110 -14.53 1.64 11.74
N THR A 111 -14.99 1.95 10.53
CA THR A 111 -14.33 1.49 9.29
C THR A 111 -12.92 2.05 9.17
N VAL A 112 -12.69 3.33 9.50
CA VAL A 112 -11.32 3.90 9.51
C VAL A 112 -10.41 3.11 10.46
N GLY A 113 -10.86 2.83 11.67
CA GLY A 113 -10.12 2.02 12.65
C GLY A 113 -9.84 0.61 12.15
N GLN A 114 -10.83 -0.07 11.56
CA GLN A 114 -10.66 -1.39 10.97
C GLN A 114 -9.59 -1.38 9.87
N LYS A 115 -9.64 -0.41 8.94
CA LYS A 115 -8.63 -0.27 7.88
C LYS A 115 -7.24 0.04 8.42
N MET A 116 -7.13 0.78 9.52
CA MET A 116 -5.86 0.99 10.24
C MET A 116 -5.28 -0.31 10.82
N TYR A 117 -6.12 -1.25 11.28
CA TYR A 117 -5.65 -2.56 11.73
C TYR A 117 -5.26 -3.47 10.56
N GLU A 118 -6.02 -3.45 9.47
CA GLU A 118 -5.70 -4.21 8.25
C GLU A 118 -4.33 -3.80 7.67
N THR A 119 -4.04 -2.50 7.56
CA THR A 119 -2.73 -2.02 7.10
C THR A 119 -1.60 -2.45 8.06
N HIS A 120 -1.82 -2.38 9.37
CA HIS A 120 -0.82 -2.82 10.35
C HIS A 120 -0.53 -4.33 10.24
N HIS A 121 -1.56 -5.14 10.00
CA HIS A 121 -1.40 -6.57 9.75
C HIS A 121 -0.59 -6.84 8.49
N GLY A 122 -0.96 -6.21 7.37
CA GLY A 122 -0.25 -6.38 6.10
C GLY A 122 1.21 -5.93 6.18
N LEU A 123 1.50 -4.80 6.85
CA LEU A 123 2.87 -4.36 7.11
C LEU A 123 3.68 -5.40 7.90
N SER A 124 3.05 -6.09 8.86
CA SER A 124 3.73 -7.08 9.70
C SER A 124 3.85 -8.47 9.08
N LYS A 125 2.98 -8.83 8.13
CA LYS A 125 2.83 -10.22 7.65
C LYS A 125 3.10 -10.39 6.16
N GLU A 126 2.77 -9.39 5.36
CA GLU A 126 2.82 -9.48 3.90
C GLU A 126 3.98 -8.65 3.32
N TYR A 127 4.38 -7.56 3.99
CA TYR A 127 5.34 -6.59 3.45
C TYR A 127 6.76 -6.67 4.02
N GLU A 128 6.98 -7.37 5.15
CA GLU A 128 8.33 -7.52 5.71
C GLU A 128 9.27 -8.28 4.77
#